data_AF-A0A7L4ZIN7-F1
#
_entry.id   AF-A0A7L4ZIN7-F1
#
_cell.length_a   1.000
_cell.length_b   1.000
_cell.length_c   1.000
_cell.angle_alpha   90.00
_cell.angle_beta   90.00
_cell.angle_gamma   90.00
#
_symmetry.space_group_name_H-M   'P 1'
#
loop_
_entity.id
_entity.type
_entity.pdbx_description
1 polymer ?
#
loop_
_entity_poly.entity_id
_entity_poly.type
_entity_poly.pdbx_seq_one_letter_code
_entity_poly.pdbx_strand_id
1 'polypeptide(L)'
;MNINRIQKAMKELDVSGYKIQQVSNGLLSQVSADKIKNGVIDNPREKSLRILTDILCTEFNVAREWLTEGTGEMLLEVDESKDIYLEKFGVRFELIELVDHFVKNKEAYYENSEYLKLFINDLAEQKIRKRLIEFGIIKEQTTKDENP
;
A
#
# COMPACT_ATOMS: atom_id res chain seq x y z
N MET A 1 -15.76 -5.79 -7.34
CA MET A 1 -14.88 -6.26 -6.23
C MET A 1 -15.59 -7.34 -5.46
N ASN A 2 -14.92 -8.46 -5.19
CA ASN A 2 -15.53 -9.61 -4.52
C ASN A 2 -15.24 -9.58 -3.01
N ILE A 3 -16.24 -9.19 -2.21
CA ILE A 3 -16.11 -9.07 -0.74
C ILE A 3 -15.69 -10.38 -0.06
N ASN A 4 -16.19 -11.52 -0.54
CA ASN A 4 -15.91 -12.83 0.06
C ASN A 4 -14.42 -13.17 -0.08
N ARG A 5 -13.78 -12.75 -1.17
CA ARG A 5 -12.34 -12.95 -1.37
C ARG A 5 -11.48 -12.02 -0.54
N ILE A 6 -11.89 -10.76 -0.40
CA ILE A 6 -11.23 -9.82 0.51
C ILE A 6 -11.28 -10.38 1.94
N GLN A 7 -12.44 -10.86 2.38
CA GLN A 7 -12.61 -11.49 3.69
C GLN A 7 -11.75 -12.74 3.85
N LYS A 8 -11.73 -13.61 2.83
CA LYS A 8 -10.92 -14.82 2.81
C LYS A 8 -9.43 -14.49 2.95
N ALA A 9 -8.90 -13.59 2.13
CA ALA A 9 -7.51 -13.16 2.19
C ALA A 9 -7.15 -12.56 3.55
N MET A 10 -8.00 -11.66 4.09
CA MET A 10 -7.76 -11.06 5.41
C MET A 10 -7.76 -12.09 6.56
N LYS A 11 -8.51 -13.19 6.44
CA LYS A 11 -8.52 -14.26 7.44
C LYS A 11 -7.33 -15.19 7.30
N GLU A 12 -7.02 -15.65 6.08
CA GLU A 12 -5.93 -16.59 5.83
C GLU A 12 -4.55 -15.98 6.10
N LEU A 13 -4.39 -14.69 5.83
CA LEU A 13 -3.15 -13.95 6.09
C LEU A 13 -3.09 -13.31 7.49
N ASP A 14 -4.07 -13.61 8.34
CA ASP A 14 -4.25 -13.03 9.67
C ASP A 14 -4.08 -11.49 9.73
N VAL A 15 -4.64 -10.79 8.75
CA VAL A 15 -4.56 -9.34 8.67
C VAL A 15 -5.50 -8.74 9.73
N SER A 16 -4.95 -8.00 10.67
CA SER A 16 -5.73 -7.30 11.71
C SER A 16 -6.24 -5.94 11.22
N GLY A 17 -7.40 -5.51 11.71
CA GLY A 17 -7.90 -4.15 11.43
C GLY A 17 -6.94 -3.06 11.89
N TYR A 18 -6.17 -3.31 12.96
CA TYR A 18 -5.12 -2.40 13.43
C TYR A 18 -4.04 -2.20 12.36
N LYS A 19 -3.53 -3.28 11.75
CA LYS A 19 -2.54 -3.21 10.68
C LYS A 19 -3.08 -2.45 9.45
N ILE A 20 -4.35 -2.69 9.08
CA ILE A 20 -5.02 -1.94 8.01
C ILE A 20 -5.09 -0.45 8.31
N GLN A 21 -5.43 -0.06 9.54
CA GLN A 21 -5.48 1.34 9.94
C GLN A 21 -4.11 2.02 9.84
N GLN A 22 -3.05 1.34 10.28
CA GLN A 22 -1.68 1.85 10.18
C GLN A 22 -1.24 2.04 8.72
N VAL A 23 -1.39 1.02 7.89
CA VAL A 23 -0.97 1.07 6.47
C VAL A 23 -1.78 2.10 5.69
N SER A 24 -3.09 2.18 5.95
CA SER A 24 -3.97 3.13 5.27
C SER A 24 -3.84 4.57 5.77
N ASN A 25 -2.96 4.85 6.74
CA ASN A 25 -2.85 6.14 7.41
C ASN A 25 -4.22 6.67 7.91
N GLY A 26 -5.02 5.78 8.50
CA GLY A 26 -6.34 6.11 9.02
C GLY A 26 -7.47 6.23 7.99
N LEU A 27 -7.21 6.07 6.69
CA LEU A 27 -8.25 6.13 5.64
C LEU A 27 -9.32 5.04 5.82
N LEU A 28 -8.98 3.93 6.47
CA LEU A 28 -9.93 2.93 6.94
C LEU A 28 -9.68 2.63 8.42
N SER A 29 -10.70 2.82 9.25
CA SER A 29 -10.58 2.54 10.68
C SER A 29 -10.46 1.05 10.97
N GLN A 30 -9.77 0.70 12.06
CA GLN A 30 -9.65 -0.67 12.54
C GLN A 30 -11.02 -1.36 12.65
N VAL A 31 -11.97 -0.69 13.31
CA VAL A 31 -13.33 -1.24 13.52
C VAL A 31 -14.04 -1.53 12.19
N SER A 32 -13.88 -0.65 11.20
CA SER A 32 -14.48 -0.87 9.87
C SER A 32 -13.82 -2.07 9.19
N ALA A 33 -12.50 -2.17 9.23
CA ALA A 33 -11.77 -3.29 8.65
C ALA A 33 -12.12 -4.63 9.31
N ASP A 34 -12.21 -4.68 10.65
CA ASP A 34 -12.57 -5.89 11.40
C ASP A 34 -14.02 -6.31 11.11
N LYS A 35 -14.96 -5.36 11.03
CA LYS A 35 -16.34 -5.66 10.64
C LYS A 35 -16.44 -6.22 9.22
N ILE A 36 -15.67 -5.69 8.27
CA ILE A 36 -15.60 -6.23 6.90
C ILE A 36 -15.00 -7.63 6.92
N LYS A 37 -13.84 -7.84 7.56
CA LYS A 37 -13.16 -9.14 7.70
C LYS A 37 -14.11 -10.21 8.24
N ASN A 38 -14.87 -9.87 9.27
CA ASN A 38 -15.75 -10.82 9.95
C ASN A 38 -17.12 -10.99 9.27
N GLY A 39 -17.41 -10.28 8.17
CA GLY A 39 -18.70 -10.38 7.49
C GLY A 39 -19.86 -9.80 8.28
N VAL A 40 -19.59 -8.83 9.17
CA VAL A 40 -20.64 -8.10 9.92
C VAL A 40 -21.34 -7.08 9.03
N ILE A 41 -20.67 -6.63 7.96
CA ILE A 41 -21.23 -5.68 6.99
C ILE A 41 -21.46 -6.42 5.67
N ASP A 42 -22.73 -6.57 5.30
CA ASP A 42 -23.13 -7.26 4.07
C ASP A 42 -22.79 -6.47 2.80
N ASN A 43 -22.81 -5.13 2.88
CA ASN A 43 -22.51 -4.26 1.75
C ASN A 43 -21.61 -3.06 2.13
N PRO A 44 -20.29 -3.27 2.24
CA PRO A 44 -19.33 -2.20 2.53
C PRO A 44 -19.25 -1.20 1.38
N ARG A 45 -18.91 0.05 1.71
CA ARG A 45 -18.68 1.09 0.71
C ARG A 45 -17.57 0.67 -0.26
N GLU A 46 -17.77 0.92 -1.55
CA GLU A 46 -16.80 0.60 -2.59
C GLU A 46 -15.41 1.18 -2.31
N LYS A 47 -15.36 2.43 -1.80
CA LYS A 47 -14.09 3.06 -1.38
C LYS A 47 -13.35 2.21 -0.33
N SER A 48 -14.05 1.64 0.64
CA SER A 48 -13.46 0.79 1.67
C SER A 48 -12.95 -0.52 1.09
N LEU A 49 -13.69 -1.14 0.17
CA LEU A 49 -13.26 -2.34 -0.54
C LEU A 49 -12.03 -2.08 -1.42
N ARG A 50 -11.96 -0.91 -2.06
CA ARG A 50 -10.81 -0.51 -2.87
C ARG A 50 -9.56 -0.32 -2.03
N ILE A 51 -9.67 0.40 -0.90
CA ILE A 51 -8.56 0.55 0.07
C ILE A 51 -8.06 -0.82 0.54
N LEU A 52 -8.97 -1.73 0.92
CA LEU A 52 -8.58 -3.09 1.35
C LEU A 52 -7.91 -3.87 0.21
N THR A 53 -8.44 -3.80 -1.01
CA THR A 53 -7.87 -4.46 -2.18
C THR A 53 -6.45 -3.96 -2.44
N ASP A 54 -6.26 -2.64 -2.43
CA ASP A 54 -4.95 -2.03 -2.68
C ASP A 54 -3.94 -2.46 -1.61
N ILE A 55 -4.31 -2.42 -0.33
CA ILE A 55 -3.45 -2.87 0.77
C ILE A 55 -3.11 -4.36 0.68
N LEU A 56 -4.08 -5.21 0.40
CA LEU A 56 -3.86 -6.65 0.24
C LEU A 56 -2.89 -6.94 -0.92
N CYS A 57 -3.00 -6.20 -2.01
CA CYS A 57 -2.09 -6.34 -3.14
C CYS A 57 -0.67 -5.85 -2.80
N THR A 58 -0.54 -4.65 -2.20
CA THR A 58 0.78 -4.01 -2.03
C THR A 58 1.55 -4.54 -0.83
N GLU A 59 0.88 -4.83 0.27
CA GLU A 59 1.54 -5.20 1.54
C GLU A 59 1.55 -6.70 1.81
N PHE A 60 0.60 -7.44 1.22
CA PHE A 60 0.40 -8.86 1.51
C PHE A 60 0.50 -9.75 0.28
N ASN A 61 0.96 -9.19 -0.84
CA ASN A 61 1.23 -9.88 -2.10
C ASN A 61 0.04 -10.71 -2.63
N VAL A 62 -1.18 -10.25 -2.37
CA VAL A 62 -2.39 -10.88 -2.89
C VAL A 62 -2.59 -10.48 -4.35
N ALA A 63 -2.83 -11.45 -5.23
CA ALA A 63 -3.07 -11.18 -6.65
C ALA A 63 -4.38 -10.38 -6.84
N ARG A 64 -4.31 -9.28 -7.61
CA ARG A 64 -5.47 -8.42 -7.85
C ARG A 64 -6.53 -9.15 -8.65
N GLU A 65 -6.12 -9.88 -9.68
CA GLU A 65 -6.97 -10.70 -10.55
C GLU A 65 -7.74 -11.72 -9.71
N TRP A 66 -7.09 -12.34 -8.73
CA TRP A 66 -7.79 -13.25 -7.81
C TRP A 66 -8.87 -12.53 -6.99
N LEU A 67 -8.56 -11.36 -6.42
CA LEU A 67 -9.52 -10.56 -5.64
C LEU A 67 -10.71 -10.05 -6.46
N THR A 68 -10.49 -9.65 -7.72
CA THR A 68 -11.50 -9.02 -8.57
C THR A 68 -12.27 -10.01 -9.43
N GLU A 69 -11.56 -10.91 -10.10
CA GLU A 69 -12.07 -11.80 -11.14
C GLU A 69 -12.13 -13.25 -10.65
N GLY A 70 -11.10 -13.68 -9.91
CA GLY A 70 -11.06 -15.03 -9.33
C GLY A 70 -10.33 -16.09 -10.07
N THR A 71 -9.48 -15.63 -10.95
CA THR A 71 -8.56 -16.43 -11.72
C THR A 71 -7.23 -16.47 -10.98
N GLY A 72 -6.45 -17.52 -11.22
CA GLY A 72 -5.12 -17.68 -10.62
C GLY A 72 -5.12 -18.01 -9.13
N GLU A 73 -3.94 -17.87 -8.53
CA GLU A 73 -3.68 -18.12 -7.11
C GLU A 73 -3.93 -16.87 -6.26
N MET A 74 -4.24 -17.07 -4.97
CA MET A 74 -4.47 -15.96 -4.05
C MET A 74 -3.21 -15.11 -3.84
N LEU A 75 -2.08 -15.77 -3.64
CA LEU A 75 -0.80 -15.12 -3.41
C LEU A 75 -0.02 -15.12 -4.70
N LEU A 76 0.55 -13.97 -5.04
CA LEU A 76 1.62 -13.92 -6.01
C LEU A 76 2.80 -14.70 -5.40
N GLU A 77 3.43 -15.58 -6.18
CA GLU A 77 4.63 -16.26 -5.73
C GLU A 77 5.72 -15.21 -5.48
N VAL A 78 6.06 -14.95 -4.20
CA VAL A 78 7.33 -14.31 -3.85
C VAL A 78 8.38 -15.39 -4.02
N ASP A 79 8.73 -15.67 -5.26
CA ASP A 79 9.92 -16.45 -5.50
C ASP A 79 11.10 -15.49 -5.27
N GLU A 80 11.81 -15.65 -4.15
CA GLU A 80 13.05 -14.92 -3.87
C GLU A 80 14.10 -15.15 -4.98
N SER A 81 13.88 -16.13 -5.87
CA SER A 81 14.67 -16.38 -7.08
C SER A 81 14.04 -15.89 -8.39
N LYS A 82 12.82 -15.33 -8.39
CA LYS A 82 12.26 -14.69 -9.60
C LYS A 82 12.77 -13.28 -9.73
N ASP A 83 13.53 -13.09 -10.78
CA ASP A 83 13.83 -11.81 -11.38
C ASP A 83 12.57 -10.92 -11.40
N ILE A 84 12.61 -9.81 -10.66
CA ILE A 84 11.57 -8.77 -10.75
C ILE A 84 11.82 -8.02 -12.05
N TYR A 85 10.81 -7.90 -12.92
CA TYR A 85 10.94 -7.20 -14.19
C TYR A 85 9.70 -6.38 -14.54
N LEU A 86 9.88 -5.37 -15.40
CA LEU A 86 8.79 -4.70 -16.11
C LEU A 86 8.81 -5.11 -17.57
N GLU A 87 7.69 -5.59 -18.08
CA GLU A 87 7.53 -5.83 -19.52
C GLU A 87 6.67 -4.75 -20.15
N LYS A 88 7.16 -4.11 -21.21
CA LYS A 88 6.42 -3.10 -21.95
C LYS A 88 6.69 -3.23 -23.44
N PHE A 89 5.63 -3.35 -24.24
CA PHE A 89 5.70 -3.56 -25.69
C PHE A 89 6.56 -4.78 -26.11
N GLY A 90 6.53 -5.86 -25.31
CA GLY A 90 7.32 -7.07 -25.56
C GLY A 90 8.81 -6.95 -25.22
N VAL A 91 9.22 -5.86 -24.55
CA VAL A 91 10.57 -5.69 -24.01
C VAL A 91 10.52 -5.87 -22.51
N ARG A 92 11.36 -6.78 -22.01
CA ARG A 92 11.53 -7.05 -20.58
C ARG A 92 12.71 -6.23 -20.05
N PHE A 93 12.48 -5.51 -18.95
CA PHE A 93 13.48 -4.76 -18.21
C PHE A 93 13.61 -5.37 -16.83
N GLU A 94 14.78 -5.90 -16.49
CA GLU A 94 15.02 -6.43 -15.16
C GLU A 94 15.05 -5.30 -14.13
N LEU A 95 14.73 -5.61 -12.87
CA LEU A 95 14.70 -4.63 -11.78
C LEU A 95 16.05 -3.95 -11.64
N ILE A 96 17.15 -4.68 -11.81
CA ILE A 96 18.49 -4.09 -11.74
C ILE A 96 18.71 -3.05 -12.85
N GLU A 97 18.23 -3.31 -14.07
CA GLU A 97 18.33 -2.40 -15.20
C GLU A 97 17.43 -1.18 -15.02
N LEU A 98 16.23 -1.38 -14.49
CA LEU A 98 15.29 -0.30 -14.16
C LEU A 98 15.84 0.60 -13.07
N VAL A 99 16.40 0.02 -12.00
CA VAL A 99 17.02 0.76 -10.91
C VAL A 99 18.23 1.53 -11.41
N ASP A 100 19.11 0.90 -12.20
CA ASP A 100 20.28 1.56 -12.77
C ASP A 100 19.87 2.72 -13.69
N HIS A 101 18.87 2.50 -14.56
CA HIS A 101 18.32 3.55 -15.41
C HIS A 101 17.72 4.68 -14.58
N PHE A 102 16.96 4.38 -13.52
CA PHE A 102 16.41 5.38 -12.62
C PHE A 102 17.49 6.20 -11.93
N VAL A 103 18.52 5.56 -11.37
CA VAL A 103 19.62 6.24 -10.67
C VAL A 103 20.42 7.14 -11.61
N LYS A 104 20.68 6.68 -12.83
CA LYS A 104 21.39 7.45 -13.87
C LYS A 104 20.61 8.68 -14.32
N ASN A 105 19.28 8.58 -14.39
CA ASN A 105 18.41 9.62 -14.94
C ASN A 105 17.56 10.34 -13.87
N LYS A 106 17.85 10.13 -12.58
CA LYS A 106 17.01 10.60 -11.46
C LYS A 106 16.71 12.10 -11.50
N GLU A 107 17.68 12.94 -11.87
CA GLU A 107 17.49 14.39 -11.93
C GLU A 107 16.49 14.76 -13.04
N ALA A 108 16.65 14.18 -14.23
CA ALA A 108 15.73 14.40 -15.34
C ALA A 108 14.31 13.90 -14.99
N TYR A 109 14.18 12.78 -14.31
CA TYR A 109 12.88 12.29 -13.84
C TYR A 109 12.26 13.18 -12.78
N TYR A 110 13.07 13.63 -11.82
CA TYR A 110 12.62 14.55 -10.80
C TYR A 110 12.16 15.86 -11.45
N GLU A 111 12.93 16.47 -12.34
CA GLU A 111 12.59 17.74 -12.99
C GLU A 111 11.32 17.67 -13.85
N ASN A 112 11.14 16.57 -14.58
CA ASN A 112 10.08 16.44 -15.59
C ASN A 112 8.80 15.73 -15.09
N SER A 113 8.81 15.16 -13.89
CA SER A 113 7.62 14.48 -13.33
C SER A 113 7.13 15.19 -12.07
N GLU A 114 6.05 15.97 -12.22
CA GLU A 114 5.42 16.68 -11.10
C GLU A 114 4.93 15.71 -10.02
N TYR A 115 4.42 14.54 -10.43
CA TYR A 115 4.02 13.49 -9.50
C TYR A 115 5.21 12.95 -8.69
N LEU A 116 6.35 12.72 -9.36
CA LEU A 116 7.55 12.24 -8.67
C LEU A 116 8.10 13.28 -7.70
N LYS A 117 8.07 14.57 -8.07
CA LYS A 117 8.44 15.67 -7.16
C LYS A 117 7.58 15.67 -5.91
N LEU A 118 6.26 15.66 -6.07
CA LEU A 118 5.32 15.67 -4.95
C LEU A 118 5.55 14.47 -4.02
N PHE A 119 5.73 13.28 -4.60
CA PHE A 119 6.01 12.07 -3.84
C PHE A 119 7.34 12.14 -3.08
N ILE A 120 8.43 12.56 -3.73
CA ILE A 120 9.75 12.67 -3.10
C ILE A 120 9.76 13.75 -2.02
N ASN A 121 9.10 14.89 -2.26
CA ASN A 121 9.02 15.99 -1.30
C ASN A 121 8.25 15.59 -0.05
N ASP A 122 7.10 14.91 -0.19
CA ASP A 122 6.34 14.39 0.95
C ASP A 122 7.17 13.37 1.75
N LEU A 123 7.86 12.45 1.07
CA LEU A 123 8.72 11.48 1.73
C LEU A 123 9.90 12.16 2.48
N ALA A 124 10.49 13.20 1.88
CA ALA A 124 11.55 13.98 2.50
C ALA A 124 11.05 14.75 3.73
N GLU A 125 9.89 15.40 3.62
CA GLU A 125 9.24 16.12 4.70
C GLU A 125 8.93 15.20 5.88
N GLN A 126 8.37 14.02 5.63
CA GLN A 126 8.10 13.02 6.67
C GLN A 126 9.38 12.56 7.39
N LYS A 127 10.45 12.30 6.64
CA LYS A 127 11.75 11.90 7.21
C LYS A 127 12.38 13.02 8.04
N ILE A 128 12.32 14.27 7.57
CA ILE A 128 12.82 15.44 8.30
C ILE A 128 12.00 15.63 9.58
N ARG A 129 10.67 15.61 9.48
CA ARG A 129 9.76 15.73 10.64
C ARG A 129 10.06 14.68 11.69
N LYS A 130 10.26 13.42 11.28
CA LYS A 130 10.64 12.32 12.18
C LYS A 130 11.94 12.65 12.92
N ARG A 131 13.00 13.08 12.22
CA ARG A 131 14.27 13.47 12.85
C ARG A 131 14.14 14.67 13.78
N LEU A 132 13.34 15.67 13.42
CA LEU A 132 13.11 16.84 14.28
C LEU A 132 12.40 16.47 15.58
N ILE A 133 11.50 15.49 15.55
CA ILE A 133 10.87 14.91 16.75
C ILE A 133 11.91 14.14 17.59
N GLU A 134 12.73 13.30 16.95
CA GLU A 134 13.81 12.54 17.62
C GLU A 134 14.82 13.46 18.33
N PHE A 135 15.12 14.62 17.74
CA PHE A 135 15.99 15.63 18.35
C PHE A 135 15.28 16.56 19.36
N GLY A 136 13.97 16.40 19.57
CA GLY A 136 13.19 17.22 20.50
C GLY A 136 13.01 18.67 20.05
N ILE A 137 13.29 18.99 18.78
CA ILE A 137 13.16 20.35 18.22
C ILE A 137 11.67 20.69 18.03
N ILE A 138 10.88 19.72 17.59
CA ILE A 138 9.43 19.85 17.47
C ILE A 138 8.74 18.77 18.29
N LYS A 139 7.55 19.07 18.81
CA LYS A 139 6.73 18.09 19.51
C LYS A 139 5.99 17.22 18.50
N GLU A 140 5.87 15.94 18.81
CA GLU A 140 4.95 15.05 18.11
C GLU A 140 3.54 15.61 18.29
N GLN A 141 2.90 16.00 17.19
CA GLN A 141 1.49 16.37 17.24
C GLN A 141 0.69 15.09 17.49
N THR A 142 0.39 14.81 18.76
CA THR A 142 -0.75 13.99 19.10
C THR A 142 -1.98 14.71 18.55
N THR A 143 -2.67 14.12 17.58
CA THR A 143 -4.03 14.51 17.25
C THR A 143 -4.87 14.33 18.51
N LYS A 144 -4.92 15.37 19.34
CA LYS A 144 -5.93 15.52 20.37
C LYS A 144 -7.22 15.83 19.62
N ASP A 145 -8.00 14.80 19.33
CA ASP A 145 -9.44 14.97 19.31
C ASP A 145 -9.90 14.95 20.78
N GLU A 146 -9.66 16.08 21.44
CA GLU A 146 -10.53 16.53 22.51
C GLU A 146 -11.84 16.95 21.84
N ASN A 147 -12.92 16.20 22.08
CA ASN A 147 -14.04 16.83 22.76
C ASN A 147 -14.96 15.79 23.44
N PRO A 148 -15.47 16.12 24.65
CA PRO A 148 -16.44 15.32 25.41
C PRO A 148 -17.84 15.33 24.78
#